data_AF-A0A366EDA2-F1
#
_entry.id   AF-A0A366EDA2-F1
#
_cell.length_a   1.000
_cell.length_b   1.000
_cell.length_c   1.000
_cell.angle_alpha   90.00
_cell.angle_beta   90.00
_cell.angle_gamma   90.00
#
_symmetry.space_group_name_H-M   'P 1'
#
loop_
_entity.id
_entity.type
_entity.pdbx_description
1 polymer ?
#
loop_
_entity_poly.entity_id
_entity_poly.type
_entity_poly.pdbx_seq_one_letter_code
_entity_poly.pdbx_strand_id
1 'polypeptide(L)' 'MNWLKRLFTPKRCYVCGQKATNPQVYLDDQGKKVYVCYKCVPYAERRALRKP' A
#
# COMPACT_ATOMS: atom_id res chain seq x y z
N MET A 1 7.27 -20.36 22.61
CA MET A 1 7.77 -20.04 21.26
C MET A 1 7.08 -18.78 20.70
N ASN A 2 7.75 -17.63 20.58
CA ASN A 2 7.15 -16.40 20.02
C ASN A 2 8.10 -15.61 19.09
N TRP A 3 9.11 -16.25 18.52
CA TRP A 3 10.10 -15.63 17.63
C TRP A 3 9.56 -15.38 16.20
N LEU A 4 8.65 -16.22 15.69
CA LEU A 4 8.27 -16.22 14.27
C LEU A 4 7.37 -15.05 13.83
N LYS A 5 6.76 -14.29 14.75
CA LYS A 5 5.81 -13.22 14.42
C LYS A 5 6.46 -11.93 13.89
N ARG A 6 7.80 -11.83 13.90
CA ARG A 6 8.54 -10.64 13.43
C ARG A 6 8.94 -10.67 11.96
N LEU A 7 8.81 -11.81 11.27
CA LEU A 7 9.32 -11.96 9.90
C LEU A 7 8.39 -11.42 8.80
N PHE A 8 7.15 -11.06 9.12
CA PHE A 8 6.22 -10.50 8.15
C PHE A 8 5.60 -9.22 8.71
N THR A 9 6.31 -8.10 8.62
CA THR A 9 5.68 -6.78 8.73
C THR A 9 4.71 -6.63 7.55
N PRO A 10 3.38 -6.62 7.79
CA PRO A 10 2.42 -6.52 6.71
C PRO A 10 2.57 -5.15 6.05
N LYS A 11 2.75 -5.11 4.72
CA LYS A 11 2.70 -3.86 3.96
C LYS A 11 1.34 -3.21 4.21
N ARG A 12 1.35 -1.96 4.70
CA ARG A 12 0.14 -1.18 4.98
C ARG A 12 -0.26 -0.38 3.75
N CYS A 13 -1.56 -0.22 3.57
CA CYS A 13 -2.08 0.62 2.51
C CYS A 13 -1.83 2.09 2.85
N TYR A 14 -1.27 2.85 1.91
CA TYR A 14 -1.03 4.28 2.05
C TYR A 14 -2.32 5.10 2.22
N VAL A 15 -3.43 4.63 1.62
CA VAL A 15 -4.72 5.33 1.66
C VAL A 15 -5.48 5.07 2.96
N CYS A 16 -5.67 3.80 3.34
CA CYS A 16 -6.50 3.44 4.49
C CYS A 16 -5.75 3.01 5.74
N GLY A 17 -4.42 2.88 5.69
CA GLY A 17 -3.57 2.46 6.82
C GLY A 17 -3.69 0.99 7.22
N GLN A 18 -4.68 0.26 6.70
CA GLN A 18 -4.91 -1.15 7.00
C GLN A 18 -3.90 -2.07 6.29
N LYS A 19 -3.86 -3.35 6.68
CA LYS A 19 -3.10 -4.38 5.97
C LYS A 19 -3.53 -4.39 4.50
N ALA A 20 -2.58 -4.22 3.59
CA ALA A 20 -2.90 -4.17 2.18
C ALA A 20 -3.16 -5.58 1.65
N THR A 21 -4.43 -5.90 1.44
CA THR A 21 -4.85 -7.12 0.74
C THR A 21 -4.71 -6.90 -0.77
N ASN A 22 -3.86 -7.70 -1.41
CA ASN A 22 -3.45 -7.56 -2.82
C ASN A 22 -2.98 -6.12 -3.16
N PRO A 23 -1.83 -5.68 -2.60
CA PRO A 23 -1.35 -4.32 -2.80
C PRO A 23 -0.87 -4.09 -4.24
N GLN A 24 -1.34 -3.02 -4.85
CA GLN A 24 -0.74 -2.43 -6.05
C GLN A 24 0.28 -1.35 -5.67
N VAL A 25 1.31 -1.21 -6.50
CA VAL A 25 2.34 -0.17 -6.31
C VAL A 25 1.93 1.06 -7.10
N TYR A 26 1.96 2.21 -6.43
CA TYR A 26 1.75 3.53 -6.99
C TYR A 26 2.93 4.44 -6.64
N LEU A 27 3.02 5.59 -7.29
CA LEU A 27 3.93 6.68 -6.98
C LEU A 27 3.11 7.83 -6.41
N ASP A 28 3.54 8.29 -5.24
CA ASP A 28 3.04 9.52 -4.62
C ASP A 28 3.62 10.76 -5.32
N ASP A 29 3.11 11.96 -5.00
CA ASP A 29 3.55 13.22 -5.61
C ASP A 29 5.07 13.48 -5.52
N GLN A 30 5.72 12.89 -4.52
CA GLN A 30 7.17 12.95 -4.33
C GLN A 30 7.95 11.90 -5.13
N GLY A 31 7.29 11.14 -6.00
CA GLY A 31 7.89 10.03 -6.75
C GLY A 31 8.22 8.81 -5.89
N LYS A 32 7.67 8.70 -4.68
CA LYS A 32 7.90 7.58 -3.77
C LYS A 32 6.93 6.44 -4.06
N LYS A 33 7.46 5.20 -4.08
CA LYS A 33 6.64 3.99 -4.23
C LYS A 33 5.80 3.75 -2.98
N VAL A 34 4.48 3.80 -3.12
CA VAL A 34 3.49 3.53 -2.08
C VAL A 34 2.65 2.31 -2.42
N TYR A 35 2.23 1.56 -1.40
CA TYR A 35 1.39 0.38 -1.57
C TYR A 35 -0.07 0.75 -1.32
N VAL A 36 -0.95 0.43 -2.27
CA VAL A 36 -2.38 0.70 -2.20
C VAL A 36 -3.14 -0.61 -2.29
N CYS A 37 -4.03 -0.92 -1.35
CA CYS A 37 -4.84 -2.13 -1.42
C CYS A 37 -5.88 -2.02 -2.55
N TYR A 38 -6.32 -3.16 -3.09
CA TYR A 38 -7.29 -3.21 -4.19
C TYR A 38 -8.52 -2.31 -3.98
N LYS A 39 -9.07 -2.27 -2.75
CA LYS A 39 -10.23 -1.42 -2.41
C LYS A 39 -9.95 0.08 -2.51
N CYS A 40 -8.70 0.49 -2.31
CA CYS A 40 -8.28 1.89 -2.33
C CYS A 40 -7.71 2.33 -3.69
N VAL A 41 -7.58 1.42 -4.66
CA VAL A 41 -7.20 1.73 -6.05
C VAL A 41 -8.07 2.84 -6.66
N PRO A 42 -9.42 2.78 -6.62
CA PRO A 42 -10.24 3.85 -7.21
C PRO A 42 -10.08 5.20 -6.49
N TYR A 43 -9.62 5.20 -5.23
CA TYR A 43 -9.28 6.43 -4.53
C TYR A 43 -7.90 6.95 -4.94
N ALA A 44 -6.94 6.04 -5.11
CA ALA A 44 -5.59 6.36 -5.60
C ALA A 44 -5.61 6.96 -7.02
N GLU A 45 -6.41 6.37 -7.92
CA GLU A 45 -6.57 6.88 -9.28
C GLU A 45 -7.23 8.27 -9.30
N ARG A 46 -8.23 8.51 -8.42
CA ARG A 46 -8.83 9.85 -8.24
C ARG A 46 -7.85 10.90 -7.71
N ARG A 47 -6.89 10.47 -6.88
CA ARG A 47 -5.78 11.33 -6.39
C ARG A 47 -4.67 11.51 -7.42
N ALA A 48 -4.83 10.97 -8.64
CA ALA A 48 -3.81 11.00 -9.68
C ALA A 48 -2.47 10.37 -9.24
N LEU A 49 -2.51 9.40 -8.32
CA LEU A 49 -1.32 8.62 -7.97
C LEU A 49 -0.83 7.90 -9.24
N ARG A 50 0.43 8.11 -9.59
CA ARG A 50 1.00 7.59 -10.85
C ARG A 50 1.26 6.10 -10.69
N LYS A 51 0.89 5.30 -11.69
CA LYS A 51 1.41 3.91 -11.76
C LYS A 51 2.89 4.01 -12.19
N PRO A 52 3.80 3.29 -11.51
CA PRO A 52 5.23 3.32 -11.83
C PRO A 52 5.54 2.75 -13.21
#